data_AF-A0AAU7JY35-F1
#
_entry.id   AF-A0AAU7JY35-F1
#
_cell.length_a   1.000
_cell.length_b   1.000
_cell.length_c   1.000
_cell.angle_alpha   90.00
_cell.angle_beta   90.00
_cell.angle_gamma   90.00
#
_symmetry.space_group_name_H-M   'P 1'
#
loop_
_entity.id
_entity.type
_entity.pdbx_description
1 polymer ?
#
loop_
_entity_poly.entity_id
_entity_poly.type
_entity_poly.pdbx_seq_one_letter_code
_entity_poly.pdbx_strand_id
1 'polypeptide(L)'
;MTTPSEAHRLADLLVARTNELRERVGAAGGGELAAAMARATRSLRDLAEALGLDPAEVARLAAGAVDPAVAVGDGPIPLPPLEVTVPVLGVDACKAGWVGALLEPGAPRPRIAVAATITGLVETVRQSLGIQVVGIDIPIGLPDDTTRQADALARKALRGKASSIFTTLTRAAYAAESRAAADTANRSLSGQGVGAQAFALRPKILEVDAWVRSRPTVMVLEVHPELSFATMAGSPLLSGKKTDDGRHERLAALRAAGVASPSVLTGPGYAADDVLDACAVAWTAARRAAGLARPLPDPPEVFSDGIPAAIWA
;
A
#
# COMPACT_ATOMS: atom_id res chain seq x y z
N MET A 1 25.76 -4.78 -22.20
CA MET A 1 25.98 -3.41 -22.68
C MET A 1 24.68 -2.66 -22.44
N THR A 2 24.64 -1.79 -21.44
CA THR A 2 23.50 -0.90 -21.17
C THR A 2 23.30 -0.01 -22.39
N THR A 3 22.05 0.13 -22.83
CA THR A 3 21.75 1.02 -23.96
C THR A 3 21.98 2.47 -23.54
N PRO A 4 22.34 3.39 -24.46
CA PRO A 4 22.52 4.82 -24.14
C PRO A 4 21.30 5.43 -23.42
N SER A 5 20.10 4.92 -23.71
CA SER A 5 18.84 5.32 -23.06
C SER A 5 18.74 4.86 -21.60
N GLU A 6 19.19 3.65 -21.28
CA GLU A 6 19.21 3.14 -19.89
C GLU A 6 20.26 3.87 -19.05
N ALA A 7 21.41 4.21 -19.64
CA ALA A 7 22.46 4.94 -18.96
C ALA A 7 22.02 6.37 -18.60
N HIS A 8 21.30 7.07 -19.50
CA HIS A 8 20.69 8.37 -19.21
C HIS A 8 19.62 8.25 -18.12
N ARG A 9 18.76 7.22 -18.17
CA ARG A 9 17.72 7.00 -17.17
C ARG A 9 18.30 6.74 -15.76
N LEU A 10 19.41 6.01 -15.69
CA LEU A 10 20.16 5.79 -14.45
C LEU A 10 20.82 7.07 -13.95
N ALA A 11 21.41 7.88 -14.84
CA ALA A 11 21.99 9.18 -14.48
C ALA A 11 20.93 10.12 -13.89
N ASP A 12 19.74 10.21 -14.52
CA ASP A 12 18.63 11.04 -14.05
C ASP A 12 18.12 10.61 -12.66
N LEU A 13 17.97 9.30 -12.44
CA LEU A 13 17.58 8.75 -11.13
C LEU A 13 18.61 9.05 -10.03
N LEU A 14 19.89 9.02 -10.37
CA LEU A 14 20.97 9.29 -9.43
C LEU A 14 21.08 10.78 -9.09
N VAL A 15 20.87 11.66 -10.07
CA VAL A 15 20.80 13.12 -9.85
C VAL A 15 19.60 13.46 -8.97
N ALA A 16 18.42 12.89 -9.25
CA ALA A 16 17.22 13.08 -8.44
C ALA A 16 17.42 12.64 -6.98
N ARG A 17 18.02 11.46 -6.77
CA ARG A 17 18.31 10.95 -5.42
C ARG A 17 19.32 11.80 -4.66
N THR A 18 20.28 12.40 -5.37
CA THR A 18 21.29 13.30 -4.79
C THR A 18 20.66 14.63 -4.35
N ASN A 19 19.72 15.16 -5.13
CA ASN A 19 18.99 16.38 -4.77
C ASN A 19 18.05 16.16 -3.58
N GLU A 20 17.33 15.04 -3.55
CA GLU A 20 16.48 14.64 -2.40
C GLU A 20 17.29 14.52 -1.10
N LEU A 21 18.50 13.96 -1.18
CA LEU A 21 19.42 13.90 -0.04
C LEU A 21 19.88 15.31 0.37
N ARG A 22 20.19 16.19 -0.59
CA ARG A 22 20.62 17.59 -0.34
C ARG A 22 19.54 18.43 0.34
N GLU A 23 18.28 18.27 -0.02
CA GLU A 23 17.16 18.97 0.63
C GLU A 23 16.95 18.49 2.06
N ARG A 24 17.05 17.19 2.30
CA ARG A 24 17.01 16.62 3.65
C ARG A 24 18.20 17.06 4.52
N VAL A 25 19.33 17.42 3.90
CA VAL A 25 20.52 17.98 4.55
C VAL A 25 20.33 19.42 4.99
N GLY A 26 19.50 20.20 4.31
CA GLY A 26 19.17 21.58 4.72
C GLY A 26 18.51 21.68 6.11
N ALA A 27 18.01 20.56 6.63
CA ALA A 27 17.25 20.49 7.89
C ALA A 27 17.99 19.83 9.07
N ALA A 28 19.23 19.32 8.92
CA ALA A 28 19.94 18.62 10.01
C ALA A 28 21.47 18.83 10.00
N GLY A 29 22.07 18.98 11.19
CA GLY A 29 23.46 19.44 11.43
C GLY A 29 24.60 18.74 10.67
N GLY A 30 25.66 19.52 10.38
CA GLY A 30 26.52 19.35 9.20
C GLY A 30 27.81 18.51 9.30
N GLY A 31 28.08 17.77 10.38
CA GLY A 31 29.36 17.04 10.55
C GLY A 31 29.42 15.67 9.86
N GLU A 32 28.69 14.69 10.38
CA GLU A 32 28.64 13.31 9.84
C GLU A 32 27.99 13.25 8.45
N LEU A 33 27.13 14.23 8.17
CA LEU A 33 26.33 14.31 6.98
C LEU A 33 27.12 14.81 5.76
N ALA A 34 28.06 15.75 5.96
CA ALA A 34 29.02 16.15 4.92
C ALA A 34 29.91 14.96 4.51
N ALA A 35 30.29 14.11 5.47
CA ALA A 35 31.04 12.89 5.18
C ALA A 35 30.21 11.85 4.41
N ALA A 36 28.91 11.73 4.72
CA ALA A 36 27.98 10.87 3.99
C ALA A 36 27.73 11.35 2.55
N MET A 37 27.54 12.66 2.36
CA MET A 37 27.43 13.26 1.02
C MET A 37 28.71 13.04 0.21
N ALA A 38 29.89 13.28 0.80
CA ALA A 38 31.15 13.04 0.13
C ALA A 38 31.35 11.57 -0.28
N ARG A 39 30.83 10.61 0.52
CA ARG A 39 30.81 9.18 0.15
C ARG A 39 29.86 8.91 -1.01
N ALA A 40 28.62 9.43 -0.96
CA ALA A 40 27.65 9.27 -2.03
C ALA A 40 28.14 9.86 -3.36
N THR A 41 28.71 11.06 -3.34
CA THR A 41 29.30 11.70 -4.53
C THR A 41 30.47 10.92 -5.10
N ARG A 42 31.31 10.29 -4.25
CA ARG A 42 32.37 9.39 -4.73
C ARG A 42 31.81 8.12 -5.36
N SER A 43 30.86 7.45 -4.71
CA SER A 43 30.23 6.24 -5.26
C SER A 43 29.52 6.49 -6.59
N LEU A 44 28.94 7.69 -6.77
CA LEU A 44 28.34 8.11 -8.03
C LEU A 44 29.38 8.32 -9.13
N ARG A 45 30.53 8.89 -8.79
CA ARG A 45 31.65 9.06 -9.73
C ARG A 45 32.22 7.71 -10.15
N ASP A 46 32.45 6.82 -9.19
CA ASP A 46 32.98 5.47 -9.44
C ASP A 46 32.02 4.65 -10.32
N LEU A 47 30.70 4.82 -10.11
CA LEU A 47 29.67 4.17 -10.94
C LEU A 47 29.61 4.77 -12.34
N ALA A 48 29.74 6.09 -12.50
CA ALA A 48 29.79 6.74 -13.80
C ALA A 48 31.02 6.30 -14.61
N GLU A 49 32.18 6.17 -13.95
CA GLU A 49 33.41 5.66 -14.54
C GLU A 49 33.27 4.19 -14.97
N ALA A 50 32.69 3.35 -14.11
CA ALA A 50 32.40 1.95 -14.42
C ALA A 50 31.41 1.77 -15.59
N LEU A 51 30.54 2.74 -15.82
CA LEU A 51 29.56 2.77 -16.91
C LEU A 51 30.08 3.49 -18.17
N GLY A 52 31.30 4.03 -18.15
CA GLY A 52 31.92 4.73 -19.29
C GLY A 52 31.28 6.08 -19.61
N LEU A 53 30.64 6.72 -18.63
CA LEU A 53 30.00 8.03 -18.78
C LEU A 53 31.03 9.15 -18.61
N ASP A 54 31.00 10.16 -19.49
CA ASP A 54 31.91 11.31 -19.41
C ASP A 54 31.67 12.10 -18.10
N PRO A 55 32.69 12.26 -17.24
CA PRO A 55 32.58 13.04 -16.01
C PRO A 55 32.10 14.48 -16.24
N ALA A 56 32.40 15.09 -17.40
CA ALA A 56 31.94 16.43 -17.74
C ALA A 56 30.45 16.48 -18.13
N GLU A 57 29.89 15.38 -18.61
CA GLU A 57 28.45 15.23 -18.91
C GLU A 57 27.64 15.01 -17.63
N VAL A 58 28.15 14.18 -16.71
CA VAL A 58 27.56 13.99 -15.37
C VAL A 58 27.59 15.29 -14.56
N ALA A 59 28.68 16.06 -14.63
CA ALA A 59 28.78 17.37 -13.98
C ALA A 59 27.83 18.41 -14.61
N ARG A 60 27.62 18.39 -15.93
CA ARG A 60 26.65 19.24 -16.62
C ARG A 60 25.21 18.89 -16.28
N LEU A 61 24.85 17.61 -16.20
CA LEU A 61 23.53 17.16 -15.74
C LEU A 61 23.28 17.56 -14.28
N ALA A 62 24.31 17.49 -13.43
CA ALA A 62 24.24 17.94 -12.04
C ALA A 62 24.16 19.47 -11.90
N ALA A 63 24.69 20.23 -12.85
CA ALA A 63 24.72 21.70 -12.84
C ALA A 63 23.61 22.38 -13.65
N GLY A 64 22.98 21.67 -14.60
CA GLY A 64 21.99 22.20 -15.54
C GLY A 64 20.53 22.10 -15.09
N ALA A 65 20.27 21.65 -13.86
CA ALA A 65 18.92 21.48 -13.32
C ALA A 65 18.49 22.65 -12.41
N VAL A 66 18.64 23.91 -12.83
CA VAL A 66 17.85 25.02 -12.29
C VAL A 66 17.76 26.15 -13.32
N ASP A 67 16.63 26.27 -14.02
CA ASP A 67 16.16 27.57 -14.49
C ASP A 67 15.40 28.21 -13.30
N PRO A 68 15.85 29.33 -12.72
CA PRO A 68 15.27 29.86 -11.48
C PRO A 68 13.84 30.39 -11.61
N ALA A 69 13.24 30.28 -12.81
CA ALA A 69 11.89 30.76 -13.10
C ALA A 69 10.80 29.67 -13.12
N VAL A 70 11.13 28.39 -12.92
CA VAL A 70 10.12 27.33 -12.78
C VAL A 70 10.07 26.90 -11.32
N ALA A 71 9.12 27.46 -10.57
CA ALA A 71 8.77 27.01 -9.24
C ALA A 71 8.35 25.53 -9.31
N VAL A 72 9.26 24.62 -8.99
CA VAL A 72 8.94 23.23 -8.68
C VAL A 72 8.21 23.28 -7.34
N GLY A 73 6.90 23.03 -7.36
CA GLY A 73 6.11 23.01 -6.14
C GLY A 73 6.67 21.99 -5.15
N ASP A 74 6.64 22.32 -3.86
CA ASP A 74 7.08 21.51 -2.70
C ASP A 74 6.29 20.19 -2.49
N GLY A 75 5.74 19.61 -3.56
CA GLY A 75 4.98 18.39 -3.54
C GLY A 75 5.87 17.15 -3.62
N PRO A 76 5.48 16.03 -2.98
CA PRO A 76 6.19 14.76 -3.12
C PRO A 76 6.27 14.33 -4.58
N ILE A 77 7.45 13.84 -5.01
CA ILE A 77 7.67 13.31 -6.35
C ILE A 77 6.76 12.08 -6.55
N PRO A 78 5.92 12.03 -7.60
CA PRO A 78 5.06 10.88 -7.87
C PRO A 78 5.88 9.60 -8.08
N LEU A 79 5.38 8.48 -7.55
CA LEU A 79 5.97 7.17 -7.81
C LEU A 79 5.87 6.85 -9.31
N PRO A 80 6.88 6.18 -9.90
CA PRO A 80 6.75 5.69 -11.28
C PRO A 80 5.55 4.74 -11.38
N PRO A 81 4.84 4.70 -12.53
CA PRO A 81 3.75 3.77 -12.74
C PRO A 81 4.20 2.32 -12.50
N LEU A 82 3.39 1.55 -11.77
CA LEU A 82 3.69 0.17 -11.45
C LEU A 82 3.47 -0.72 -12.67
N GLU A 83 4.50 -1.48 -13.04
CA GLU A 83 4.36 -2.56 -14.00
C GLU A 83 3.90 -3.84 -13.29
N VAL A 84 2.74 -4.36 -13.70
CA VAL A 84 2.20 -5.62 -13.18
C VAL A 84 2.87 -6.77 -13.93
N THR A 85 3.66 -7.58 -13.23
CA THR A 85 4.41 -8.70 -13.82
C THR A 85 3.79 -10.07 -13.57
N VAL A 86 2.92 -10.17 -12.56
CA VAL A 86 2.14 -11.38 -12.24
C VAL A 86 0.69 -10.99 -11.91
N PRO A 87 -0.30 -11.87 -12.15
CA PRO A 87 -1.67 -11.62 -11.73
C PRO A 87 -1.79 -11.47 -10.22
N VAL A 88 -2.46 -10.42 -9.78
CA VAL A 88 -2.77 -10.17 -8.35
C VAL A 88 -4.22 -9.75 -8.19
N LEU A 89 -4.75 -9.98 -7.00
CA LEU A 89 -6.12 -9.64 -6.65
C LEU A 89 -6.13 -8.72 -5.44
N GLY A 90 -6.78 -7.57 -5.54
CA GLY A 90 -7.14 -6.77 -4.37
C GLY A 90 -8.62 -6.93 -4.08
N VAL A 91 -8.99 -7.05 -2.81
CA VAL A 91 -10.39 -7.28 -2.42
C VAL A 91 -10.83 -6.34 -1.30
N ASP A 92 -12.10 -5.96 -1.37
CA ASP A 92 -12.79 -5.17 -0.35
C ASP A 92 -14.16 -5.77 -0.03
N ALA A 93 -14.62 -5.59 1.21
CA ALA A 93 -15.90 -6.09 1.67
C ALA A 93 -17.05 -5.20 1.18
N CYS A 94 -18.07 -5.81 0.58
CA CYS A 94 -19.24 -5.09 0.08
C CYS A 94 -20.54 -5.80 0.49
N LYS A 95 -21.70 -5.21 0.16
CA LYS A 95 -23.00 -5.81 0.51
C LYS A 95 -23.25 -7.15 -0.21
N ALA A 96 -22.63 -7.36 -1.37
CA ALA A 96 -22.69 -8.64 -2.09
C ALA A 96 -21.76 -9.72 -1.50
N GLY A 97 -20.93 -9.38 -0.51
CA GLY A 97 -19.89 -10.24 0.04
C GLY A 97 -18.53 -9.58 -0.12
N TRP A 98 -17.90 -9.79 -1.28
CA TRP A 98 -16.58 -9.28 -1.61
C TRP A 98 -16.55 -8.80 -3.06
N VAL A 99 -15.95 -7.63 -3.29
CA VAL A 99 -15.57 -7.15 -4.61
C VAL A 99 -14.06 -7.30 -4.76
N GLY A 100 -13.62 -7.79 -5.92
CA GLY A 100 -12.22 -7.99 -6.26
C GLY A 100 -11.84 -7.20 -7.50
N ALA A 101 -10.69 -6.52 -7.44
CA ALA A 101 -10.02 -5.91 -8.58
C ALA A 101 -8.81 -6.77 -8.96
N LEU A 102 -8.88 -7.40 -10.12
CA LEU A 102 -7.82 -8.21 -10.69
C LEU A 102 -6.94 -7.34 -11.59
N LEU A 103 -5.64 -7.33 -11.30
CA LEU A 103 -4.61 -6.73 -12.17
C LEU A 103 -3.84 -7.85 -12.87
N GLU A 104 -3.62 -7.70 -14.18
CA GLU A 104 -2.96 -8.70 -15.02
C GLU A 104 -1.79 -8.06 -15.79
N PRO A 105 -0.74 -8.84 -16.10
CA PRO A 105 0.36 -8.36 -16.93
C PRO A 105 -0.11 -7.85 -18.29
N GLY A 106 0.37 -6.67 -18.70
CA GLY A 106 0.01 -6.04 -19.97
C GLY A 106 -1.43 -5.51 -20.06
N ALA A 107 -2.25 -5.65 -19.01
CA ALA A 107 -3.63 -5.17 -18.98
C ALA A 107 -3.78 -4.10 -17.87
N PRO A 108 -3.62 -2.81 -18.19
CA PRO A 108 -3.64 -1.75 -17.18
C PRO A 108 -5.04 -1.52 -16.57
N ARG A 109 -6.11 -1.99 -17.22
CA ARG A 109 -7.48 -1.86 -16.72
C ARG A 109 -7.82 -3.04 -15.82
N PRO A 110 -8.20 -2.81 -14.55
CA PRO A 110 -8.58 -3.89 -13.65
C PRO A 110 -9.89 -4.55 -14.10
N ARG A 111 -9.96 -5.88 -13.96
CA ARG A 111 -11.20 -6.64 -14.09
C ARG A 111 -11.86 -6.78 -12.73
N ILE A 112 -13.17 -6.54 -12.69
CA ILE A 112 -13.94 -6.61 -11.45
C ILE A 112 -14.62 -7.98 -11.35
N ALA A 113 -14.46 -8.63 -10.21
CA ALA A 113 -15.13 -9.88 -9.85
C ALA A 113 -15.86 -9.70 -8.51
N VAL A 114 -16.94 -10.44 -8.29
CA VAL A 114 -17.73 -10.37 -7.07
C VAL A 114 -18.14 -11.77 -6.65
N ALA A 115 -18.08 -12.05 -5.35
CA ALA A 115 -18.60 -13.29 -4.79
C ALA A 115 -19.08 -13.10 -3.35
N ALA A 116 -19.95 -14.00 -2.88
CA ALA A 116 -20.48 -13.97 -1.53
C ALA A 116 -19.40 -14.23 -0.46
N THR A 117 -18.40 -15.04 -0.79
CA THR A 117 -17.32 -15.46 0.12
C THR A 117 -15.93 -15.19 -0.45
N ILE A 118 -14.94 -14.98 0.41
CA ILE A 118 -13.56 -14.72 0.01
C ILE A 118 -12.96 -15.90 -0.74
N THR A 119 -13.21 -17.12 -0.25
CA THR A 119 -12.81 -18.35 -0.94
C THR A 119 -13.47 -18.45 -2.30
N GLY A 120 -14.77 -18.16 -2.42
CA GLY A 120 -15.48 -18.18 -3.69
C GLY A 120 -14.92 -17.18 -4.70
N LEU A 121 -14.57 -15.97 -4.24
CA LEU A 121 -13.97 -14.94 -5.08
C LEU A 121 -12.61 -15.38 -5.63
N VAL A 122 -11.73 -15.84 -4.72
CA VAL A 122 -10.37 -16.28 -5.06
C VAL A 122 -10.40 -17.48 -6.01
N GLU A 123 -11.21 -18.49 -5.71
CA GLU A 123 -11.32 -19.69 -6.57
C GLU A 123 -11.91 -19.37 -7.95
N THR A 124 -12.89 -18.46 -8.04
CA THR A 124 -13.43 -18.00 -9.32
C THR A 124 -12.34 -17.36 -10.18
N VAL A 125 -11.52 -16.49 -9.60
CA VAL A 125 -10.41 -15.85 -10.33
C VAL A 125 -9.37 -16.89 -10.75
N ARG A 126 -9.05 -17.84 -9.86
CA ARG A 126 -8.06 -18.90 -10.08
C ARG A 126 -8.41 -19.91 -11.17
N GLN A 127 -9.69 -20.08 -11.49
CA GLN A 127 -10.11 -20.90 -12.62
C GLN A 127 -9.52 -20.41 -13.95
N SER A 128 -9.22 -19.12 -14.05
CA SER A 128 -8.71 -18.50 -15.29
C SER A 128 -7.24 -18.07 -15.21
N LEU A 129 -6.71 -17.81 -14.01
CA LEU A 129 -5.41 -17.17 -13.82
C LEU A 129 -4.66 -17.64 -12.57
N GLY A 130 -3.35 -17.80 -12.67
CA GLY A 130 -2.48 -18.07 -11.52
C GLY A 130 -2.19 -16.83 -10.68
N ILE A 131 -3.17 -16.36 -9.89
CA ILE A 131 -2.92 -15.27 -8.94
C ILE A 131 -1.94 -15.70 -7.86
N GLN A 132 -0.95 -14.86 -7.57
CA GLN A 132 0.09 -15.17 -6.57
C GLN A 132 -0.14 -14.45 -5.24
N VAL A 133 -0.67 -13.23 -5.30
CA VAL A 133 -0.87 -12.35 -4.15
C VAL A 133 -2.30 -11.85 -4.12
N VAL A 134 -2.92 -11.98 -2.95
CA VAL A 134 -4.23 -11.43 -2.62
C VAL A 134 -4.04 -10.38 -1.51
N GLY A 135 -4.29 -9.11 -1.82
CA GLY A 135 -4.44 -8.07 -0.82
C GLY A 135 -5.89 -7.98 -0.36
N ILE A 136 -6.13 -7.74 0.93
CA ILE A 136 -7.47 -7.64 1.50
C ILE A 136 -7.54 -6.53 2.57
N ASP A 137 -8.59 -5.71 2.55
CA ASP A 137 -8.85 -4.69 3.58
C ASP A 137 -9.56 -5.28 4.80
N ILE A 138 -8.90 -6.26 5.44
CA ILE A 138 -9.33 -6.84 6.72
C ILE A 138 -8.08 -7.19 7.56
N PRO A 139 -8.14 -6.99 8.88
CA PRO A 139 -7.12 -7.42 9.82
C PRO A 139 -6.74 -8.89 9.70
N ILE A 140 -5.44 -9.15 9.64
CA ILE A 140 -4.82 -10.47 9.64
C ILE A 140 -3.85 -10.54 10.84
N GLY A 141 -3.91 -11.67 11.56
CA GLY A 141 -3.16 -11.87 12.82
C GLY A 141 -3.81 -11.09 13.97
N LEU A 142 -4.76 -11.75 14.64
CA LEU A 142 -5.56 -11.15 15.70
C LEU A 142 -4.80 -11.21 17.04
N PRO A 143 -4.71 -10.10 17.80
CA PRO A 143 -4.00 -10.08 19.07
C PRO A 143 -4.74 -10.89 20.13
N ASP A 144 -4.00 -11.44 21.09
CA ASP A 144 -4.58 -12.20 22.20
C ASP A 144 -5.01 -11.28 23.34
N ASP A 145 -4.11 -10.39 23.77
CA ASP A 145 -4.27 -9.57 24.97
C ASP A 145 -3.70 -8.14 24.83
N THR A 146 -3.52 -7.66 23.60
CA THR A 146 -2.94 -6.34 23.34
C THR A 146 -3.65 -5.63 22.18
N THR A 147 -3.26 -4.39 21.90
CA THR A 147 -3.53 -3.73 20.61
C THR A 147 -2.40 -4.00 19.63
N ARG A 148 -2.69 -4.02 18.33
CA ARG A 148 -1.69 -4.26 17.28
C ARG A 148 -0.78 -3.06 17.06
N GLN A 149 0.51 -3.32 16.89
CA GLN A 149 1.46 -2.32 16.40
C GLN A 149 1.14 -1.90 14.96
N ALA A 150 0.61 -2.82 14.14
CA ALA A 150 0.18 -2.55 12.76
C ALA A 150 -0.80 -1.36 12.70
N ASP A 151 -1.87 -1.41 13.48
CA ASP A 151 -2.89 -0.35 13.55
C ASP A 151 -2.28 1.00 13.99
N ALA A 152 -1.41 0.98 15.00
CA ALA A 152 -0.77 2.18 15.53
C ALA A 152 0.17 2.84 14.51
N LEU A 153 0.95 2.05 13.77
CA LEU A 153 1.85 2.54 12.73
C LEU A 153 1.09 3.06 11.52
N ALA A 154 0.02 2.37 11.09
CA ALA A 154 -0.84 2.84 10.01
C ALA A 154 -1.52 4.18 10.36
N ARG A 155 -1.98 4.36 11.60
CA ARG A 155 -2.51 5.66 12.08
C ARG A 155 -1.47 6.78 12.00
N LYS A 156 -0.23 6.48 12.40
CA LYS A 156 0.88 7.45 12.36
C LYS A 156 1.23 7.85 10.93
N ALA A 157 1.12 6.91 9.98
CA ALA A 157 1.34 7.17 8.56
C ALA A 157 0.21 8.01 7.94
N LEU A 158 -1.04 7.82 8.38
CA LEU A 158 -2.22 8.54 7.89
C LEU A 158 -2.55 9.80 8.72
N ARG A 159 -1.63 10.76 8.79
CA ARG A 159 -1.89 12.04 9.47
C ARG A 159 -3.10 12.75 8.85
N GLY A 160 -4.04 13.22 9.68
CA GLY A 160 -5.30 13.82 9.22
C GLY A 160 -6.38 12.80 8.81
N LYS A 161 -6.04 11.52 8.71
CA LYS A 161 -6.96 10.41 8.43
C LYS A 161 -6.80 9.22 9.39
N ALA A 162 -6.19 9.40 10.56
CA ALA A 162 -5.97 8.31 11.52
C ALA A 162 -7.26 7.58 11.95
N SER A 163 -8.42 8.23 11.85
CA SER A 163 -9.73 7.64 12.13
C SER A 163 -10.20 6.63 11.08
N SER A 164 -9.59 6.56 9.90
CA SER A 164 -9.88 5.50 8.91
C SER A 164 -9.34 4.14 9.34
N ILE A 165 -8.26 4.13 10.14
CA ILE A 165 -7.71 2.91 10.73
C ILE A 165 -8.53 2.55 11.97
N PHE A 166 -9.36 1.53 11.85
CA PHE A 166 -10.06 0.96 12.99
C PHE A 166 -9.09 0.18 13.90
N THR A 167 -9.41 0.11 15.19
CA THR A 167 -8.66 -0.73 16.12
C THR A 167 -9.12 -2.18 15.95
N THR A 168 -8.19 -3.07 15.64
CA THR A 168 -8.43 -4.51 15.63
C THR A 168 -8.68 -4.99 17.04
N LEU A 169 -9.75 -5.76 17.24
CA LEU A 169 -10.10 -6.30 18.55
C LEU A 169 -9.28 -7.56 18.84
N THR A 170 -9.21 -7.93 20.12
CA THR A 170 -8.65 -9.21 20.53
C THR A 170 -9.44 -10.39 19.96
N ARG A 171 -8.78 -11.52 19.77
CA ARG A 171 -9.41 -12.78 19.33
C ARG A 171 -10.62 -13.14 20.18
N ALA A 172 -10.51 -13.03 21.51
CA ALA A 172 -11.59 -13.30 22.44
C ALA A 172 -12.81 -12.39 22.20
N ALA A 173 -12.58 -11.11 21.88
CA ALA A 173 -13.65 -10.17 21.58
C ALA A 173 -14.37 -10.52 20.26
N TYR A 174 -13.66 -10.96 19.23
CA TYR A 174 -14.28 -11.48 18.01
C TYR A 174 -14.98 -12.83 18.21
N ALA A 175 -14.59 -13.64 19.18
CA ALA A 175 -15.28 -14.89 19.51
C ALA A 175 -16.59 -14.67 20.29
N ALA A 176 -16.74 -13.53 20.98
CA ALA A 176 -17.88 -13.26 21.83
C ALA A 176 -19.23 -13.21 21.08
N GLU A 177 -20.28 -13.67 21.75
CA GLU A 177 -21.63 -13.82 21.17
C GLU A 177 -22.35 -12.48 20.93
N SER A 178 -21.98 -11.43 21.66
CA SER A 178 -22.59 -10.11 21.56
C SER A 178 -21.54 -9.01 21.67
N ARG A 179 -21.89 -7.82 21.17
CA ARG A 179 -21.02 -6.63 21.28
C ARG A 179 -20.73 -6.26 22.75
N ALA A 180 -21.68 -6.46 23.65
CA ALA A 180 -21.48 -6.19 25.07
C ALA A 180 -20.46 -7.15 25.68
N ALA A 181 -20.59 -8.45 25.41
CA ALA A 181 -19.61 -9.44 25.84
C ALA A 181 -18.23 -9.20 25.20
N ALA A 182 -18.20 -8.80 23.93
CA ALA A 182 -16.97 -8.41 23.25
C ALA A 182 -16.31 -7.20 23.90
N ASP A 183 -17.08 -6.17 24.26
CA ASP A 183 -16.56 -4.97 24.96
C ASP A 183 -15.98 -5.33 26.32
N THR A 184 -16.66 -6.16 27.11
CA THR A 184 -16.15 -6.65 28.39
C THR A 184 -14.82 -7.38 28.22
N ALA A 185 -14.75 -8.36 27.31
CA ALA A 185 -13.54 -9.13 27.05
C ALA A 185 -12.41 -8.26 26.49
N ASN A 186 -12.70 -7.38 25.54
CA ASN A 186 -11.66 -6.57 24.90
C ASN A 186 -11.07 -5.54 25.86
N ARG A 187 -11.89 -4.95 26.75
CA ARG A 187 -11.40 -4.02 27.77
C ARG A 187 -10.52 -4.71 28.79
N SER A 188 -10.90 -5.90 29.25
CA SER A 188 -10.09 -6.64 30.23
C SER A 188 -8.74 -7.06 29.66
N LEU A 189 -8.68 -7.32 28.36
CA LEU A 189 -7.47 -7.80 27.68
C LEU A 189 -6.60 -6.64 27.17
N SER A 190 -7.16 -5.72 26.39
CA SER A 190 -6.41 -4.67 25.68
C SER A 190 -6.58 -3.26 26.26
N GLY A 191 -7.45 -3.08 27.25
CA GLY A 191 -7.84 -1.75 27.75
C GLY A 191 -8.74 -0.95 26.81
N GLN A 192 -9.06 -1.45 25.61
CA GLN A 192 -9.86 -0.75 24.61
C GLN A 192 -11.32 -1.24 24.57
N GLY A 193 -12.25 -0.31 24.35
CA GLY A 193 -13.65 -0.62 24.12
C GLY A 193 -13.94 -1.14 22.71
N VAL A 194 -15.12 -1.72 22.52
CA VAL A 194 -15.60 -2.25 21.24
C VAL A 194 -16.66 -1.32 20.64
N GLY A 195 -16.25 -0.56 19.63
CA GLY A 195 -17.16 0.27 18.83
C GLY A 195 -18.10 -0.55 17.95
N ALA A 196 -19.27 0.01 17.63
CA ALA A 196 -20.28 -0.66 16.81
C ALA A 196 -19.76 -1.02 15.41
N GLN A 197 -19.00 -0.12 14.76
CA GLN A 197 -18.43 -0.35 13.43
C GLN A 197 -17.37 -1.47 13.45
N ALA A 198 -16.47 -1.46 14.44
CA ALA A 198 -15.45 -2.50 14.58
C ALA A 198 -16.08 -3.88 14.81
N PHE A 199 -17.16 -3.95 15.61
CA PHE A 199 -17.88 -5.21 15.82
C PHE A 199 -18.72 -5.63 14.61
N ALA A 200 -19.25 -4.69 13.81
CA ALA A 200 -20.01 -5.01 12.61
C ALA A 200 -19.16 -5.71 11.53
N LEU A 201 -17.83 -5.48 11.53
CA LEU A 201 -16.89 -6.18 10.64
C LEU A 201 -16.56 -7.61 11.09
N ARG A 202 -16.96 -8.02 12.31
CA ARG A 202 -16.68 -9.35 12.87
C ARG A 202 -16.94 -10.51 11.90
N PRO A 203 -18.08 -10.58 11.17
CA PRO A 203 -18.32 -11.70 10.25
C PRO A 203 -17.25 -11.80 9.16
N LYS A 204 -16.82 -10.67 8.59
CA LYS A 204 -15.79 -10.62 7.54
C LYS A 204 -14.40 -10.93 8.07
N ILE A 205 -14.08 -10.43 9.27
CA ILE A 205 -12.81 -10.73 9.96
C ILE A 205 -12.70 -12.24 10.25
N LEU A 206 -13.74 -12.86 10.81
CA LEU A 206 -13.74 -14.29 11.10
C LEU A 206 -13.71 -15.15 9.84
N GLU A 207 -14.35 -14.70 8.75
CA GLU A 207 -14.29 -15.35 7.44
C GLU A 207 -12.85 -15.40 6.90
N VAL A 208 -12.15 -14.26 6.91
CA VAL A 208 -10.76 -14.15 6.45
C VAL A 208 -9.80 -14.88 7.38
N ASP A 209 -10.00 -14.78 8.70
CA ASP A 209 -9.20 -15.48 9.70
C ASP A 209 -9.25 -17.00 9.50
N ALA A 210 -10.46 -17.56 9.32
CA ALA A 210 -10.64 -18.98 9.02
C ALA A 210 -10.00 -19.37 7.68
N TRP A 211 -10.13 -18.52 6.65
CA TRP A 211 -9.53 -18.76 5.35
C TRP A 211 -8.00 -18.77 5.41
N VAL A 212 -7.37 -17.79 6.06
CA VAL A 212 -5.90 -17.75 6.23
C VAL A 212 -5.39 -18.96 7.02
N ARG A 213 -6.10 -19.38 8.07
CA ARG A 213 -5.77 -20.60 8.84
C ARG A 213 -5.84 -21.88 8.01
N SER A 214 -6.66 -21.91 6.96
CA SER A 214 -6.71 -23.03 6.01
C SER A 214 -5.43 -23.15 5.15
N ARG A 215 -4.52 -22.19 5.24
CA ARG A 215 -3.26 -22.11 4.48
C ARG A 215 -3.49 -22.14 2.97
N PRO A 216 -4.17 -21.12 2.42
CA PRO A 216 -4.40 -21.07 0.99
C PRO A 216 -3.07 -21.01 0.24
N THR A 217 -3.03 -21.54 -0.98
CA THR A 217 -1.81 -21.59 -1.79
C THR A 217 -1.42 -20.24 -2.41
N VAL A 218 -2.07 -19.15 -1.99
CA VAL A 218 -1.79 -17.78 -2.41
C VAL A 218 -1.22 -17.02 -1.22
N MET A 219 -0.39 -16.01 -1.48
CA MET A 219 0.04 -15.09 -0.43
C MET A 219 -1.12 -14.15 -0.10
N VAL A 220 -1.52 -14.08 1.16
CA VAL A 220 -2.59 -13.17 1.63
C VAL A 220 -1.96 -12.05 2.44
N LEU A 221 -2.31 -10.80 2.14
CA LEU A 221 -1.81 -9.60 2.79
C LEU A 221 -2.96 -8.75 3.31
N GLU A 222 -2.84 -8.23 4.53
CA GLU A 222 -3.66 -7.11 4.97
C GLU A 222 -3.16 -5.82 4.33
N VAL A 223 -4.06 -5.08 3.69
CA VAL A 223 -3.75 -3.84 2.99
C VAL A 223 -4.85 -2.84 3.27
N HIS A 224 -4.49 -1.62 3.67
CA HIS A 224 -5.45 -0.55 3.89
C HIS A 224 -5.54 0.38 2.66
N PRO A 225 -6.74 0.61 2.07
CA PRO A 225 -6.91 1.44 0.88
C PRO A 225 -6.40 2.88 1.05
N GLU A 226 -6.72 3.54 2.16
CA GLU A 226 -6.25 4.92 2.38
C GLU A 226 -4.73 5.02 2.51
N LEU A 227 -4.08 3.97 3.01
CA LEU A 227 -2.62 3.93 3.09
C LEU A 227 -2.01 3.71 1.70
N SER A 228 -2.65 2.88 0.89
CA SER A 228 -2.29 2.68 -0.52
C SER A 228 -2.42 3.98 -1.31
N PHE A 229 -3.56 4.69 -1.18
CA PHE A 229 -3.77 6.01 -1.80
C PHE A 229 -2.78 7.07 -1.30
N ALA A 230 -2.53 7.13 0.01
CA ALA A 230 -1.54 8.05 0.56
C ALA A 230 -0.13 7.78 0.00
N THR A 231 0.19 6.50 -0.23
CA THR A 231 1.46 6.10 -0.82
C THR A 231 1.54 6.48 -2.31
N MET A 232 0.45 6.32 -3.07
CA MET A 232 0.38 6.76 -4.48
C MET A 232 0.52 8.28 -4.61
N ALA A 233 -0.19 9.04 -3.78
CA ALA A 233 -0.24 10.50 -3.84
C ALA A 233 0.89 11.20 -3.06
N GLY A 234 1.73 10.44 -2.35
CA GLY A 234 2.76 10.96 -1.45
C GLY A 234 2.23 11.63 -0.18
N SER A 235 0.91 11.76 -0.02
CA SER A 235 0.25 12.29 1.18
C SER A 235 -1.20 11.79 1.29
N PRO A 236 -1.81 11.76 2.49
CA PRO A 236 -3.19 11.31 2.66
C PRO A 236 -4.20 12.17 1.88
N LEU A 237 -5.06 11.52 1.08
CA LEU A 237 -6.15 12.18 0.38
C LEU A 237 -7.24 12.60 1.36
N LEU A 238 -7.41 13.88 1.68
CA LEU A 238 -8.31 14.31 2.76
C LEU A 238 -9.80 14.28 2.39
N SER A 239 -10.13 14.40 1.10
CA SER A 239 -11.50 14.36 0.60
C SER A 239 -12.20 13.03 0.94
N GLY A 240 -13.48 13.10 1.28
CA GLY A 240 -14.28 11.93 1.65
C GLY A 240 -14.50 11.01 0.45
N LYS A 241 -14.34 9.69 0.63
CA LYS A 241 -14.43 8.72 -0.49
C LYS A 241 -15.77 8.69 -1.23
N LYS A 242 -16.83 9.22 -0.60
CA LYS A 242 -18.19 9.30 -1.17
C LYS A 242 -18.50 10.62 -1.86
N THR A 243 -17.60 11.62 -1.81
CA THR A 243 -17.76 12.87 -2.55
C THR A 243 -17.22 12.71 -3.97
N ASP A 244 -17.69 13.54 -4.90
CA ASP A 244 -17.21 13.49 -6.28
C ASP A 244 -15.74 13.91 -6.40
N ASP A 245 -15.30 14.88 -5.59
CA ASP A 245 -13.89 15.26 -5.49
C ASP A 245 -13.04 14.10 -4.98
N GLY A 246 -13.47 13.44 -3.89
CA GLY A 246 -12.75 12.31 -3.33
C GLY A 246 -12.69 11.11 -4.27
N ARG A 247 -13.71 10.92 -5.11
CA ARG A 247 -13.71 9.93 -6.19
C ARG A 247 -12.71 10.30 -7.29
N HIS A 248 -12.69 11.56 -7.72
CA HIS A 248 -11.75 12.05 -8.73
C HIS A 248 -10.30 11.93 -8.28
N GLU A 249 -9.99 12.31 -7.03
CA GLU A 249 -8.65 12.18 -6.45
C GLU A 249 -8.15 10.73 -6.46
N ARG A 250 -8.99 9.78 -6.05
CA ARG A 250 -8.64 8.33 -6.04
C ARG A 250 -8.43 7.79 -7.44
N LEU A 251 -9.29 8.15 -8.40
CA LEU A 251 -9.12 7.78 -9.80
C LEU A 251 -7.85 8.38 -10.41
N ALA A 252 -7.51 9.62 -10.08
CA ALA A 252 -6.28 10.27 -10.53
C ALA A 252 -5.04 9.58 -9.95
N ALA A 253 -5.05 9.27 -8.65
CA ALA A 253 -3.97 8.54 -7.97
C ALA A 253 -3.75 7.16 -8.61
N LEU A 254 -4.81 6.38 -8.87
CA LEU A 254 -4.72 5.09 -9.56
C LEU A 254 -4.09 5.22 -10.94
N ARG A 255 -4.55 6.18 -11.75
CA ARG A 255 -4.03 6.39 -13.11
C ARG A 255 -2.55 6.78 -13.09
N ALA A 256 -2.15 7.69 -12.21
CA ALA A 256 -0.76 8.09 -12.04
C ALA A 256 0.12 6.90 -11.61
N ALA A 257 -0.44 5.98 -10.82
CA ALA A 257 0.22 4.78 -10.36
C ALA A 257 0.21 3.61 -11.38
N GLY A 258 -0.33 3.81 -12.59
CA GLY A 258 -0.37 2.81 -13.66
C GLY A 258 -1.62 1.94 -13.72
N VAL A 259 -2.61 2.18 -12.86
CA VAL A 259 -3.90 1.46 -12.85
C VAL A 259 -4.95 2.30 -13.58
N ALA A 260 -5.35 1.86 -14.77
CA ALA A 260 -6.39 2.53 -15.54
C ALA A 260 -7.75 2.43 -14.84
N SER A 261 -8.66 3.35 -15.17
CA SER A 261 -10.00 3.34 -14.57
C SER A 261 -10.76 2.03 -14.87
N PRO A 262 -11.37 1.40 -13.85
CA PRO A 262 -12.22 0.23 -14.04
C PRO A 262 -13.34 0.53 -15.03
N SER A 263 -13.73 -0.47 -15.83
CA SER A 263 -14.86 -0.34 -16.77
C SER A 263 -16.21 -0.28 -16.06
N VAL A 264 -16.30 -0.83 -14.85
CA VAL A 264 -17.51 -0.88 -14.04
C VAL A 264 -17.16 -0.39 -12.64
N LEU A 265 -17.86 0.67 -12.20
CA LEU A 265 -17.69 1.24 -10.87
C LEU A 265 -18.84 0.87 -9.93
N THR A 266 -19.97 0.40 -10.45
CA THR A 266 -21.15 0.06 -9.63
C THR A 266 -21.82 -1.20 -10.15
N GLY A 267 -22.50 -1.92 -9.26
CA GLY A 267 -23.30 -3.08 -9.62
C GLY A 267 -24.15 -3.57 -8.45
N PRO A 268 -24.83 -4.72 -8.60
CA PRO A 268 -25.65 -5.27 -7.55
C PRO A 268 -24.82 -5.58 -6.29
N GLY A 269 -25.00 -4.78 -5.24
CA GLY A 269 -24.38 -4.99 -3.93
C GLY A 269 -22.95 -4.47 -3.76
N TYR A 270 -22.43 -3.68 -4.69
CA TYR A 270 -21.18 -2.91 -4.51
C TYR A 270 -21.26 -1.52 -5.15
N ALA A 271 -20.56 -0.57 -4.56
CA ALA A 271 -20.49 0.82 -4.97
C ALA A 271 -19.09 1.19 -5.49
N ALA A 272 -18.97 2.44 -5.98
CA ALA A 272 -17.73 2.94 -6.56
C ALA A 272 -16.60 3.01 -5.53
N ASP A 273 -16.90 3.32 -4.27
CA ASP A 273 -15.90 3.30 -3.20
C ASP A 273 -15.33 1.89 -2.99
N ASP A 274 -16.18 0.86 -2.94
CA ASP A 274 -15.72 -0.54 -2.77
C ASP A 274 -14.78 -0.98 -3.92
N VAL A 275 -15.10 -0.58 -5.17
CA VAL A 275 -14.27 -0.90 -6.35
C VAL A 275 -12.93 -0.17 -6.31
N LEU A 276 -12.93 1.12 -5.94
CA LEU A 276 -11.71 1.92 -5.87
C LEU A 276 -10.80 1.45 -4.73
N ASP A 277 -11.38 1.07 -3.60
CA ASP A 277 -10.66 0.50 -2.47
C ASP A 277 -10.03 -0.85 -2.86
N ALA A 278 -10.78 -1.74 -3.53
CA ALA A 278 -10.24 -2.98 -4.08
C ALA A 278 -9.09 -2.74 -5.10
N CYS A 279 -9.17 -1.70 -5.94
CA CYS A 279 -8.10 -1.34 -6.88
C CYS A 279 -6.83 -0.85 -6.15
N ALA A 280 -6.99 -0.05 -5.10
CA ALA A 280 -5.88 0.42 -4.28
C ALA A 280 -5.19 -0.75 -3.57
N VAL A 281 -5.98 -1.68 -3.05
CA VAL A 281 -5.50 -2.93 -2.45
C VAL A 281 -4.74 -3.78 -3.49
N ALA A 282 -5.27 -3.90 -4.71
CA ALA A 282 -4.63 -4.67 -5.78
C ALA A 282 -3.27 -4.08 -6.19
N TRP A 283 -3.16 -2.75 -6.21
CA TRP A 283 -1.90 -2.07 -6.50
C TRP A 283 -0.83 -2.40 -5.46
N THR A 284 -1.15 -2.38 -4.17
CA THR A 284 -0.21 -2.78 -3.11
C THR A 284 0.14 -4.27 -3.20
N ALA A 285 -0.81 -5.14 -3.57
CA ALA A 285 -0.53 -6.55 -3.84
C ALA A 285 0.47 -6.71 -5.01
N ALA A 286 0.33 -5.94 -6.09
CA ALA A 286 1.29 -5.93 -7.20
C ALA A 286 2.66 -5.41 -6.75
N ARG A 287 2.72 -4.37 -5.91
CA ARG A 287 3.97 -3.91 -5.30
C ARG A 287 4.63 -4.98 -4.44
N ARG A 288 3.85 -5.78 -3.70
CA ARG A 288 4.40 -6.90 -2.93
C ARG A 288 5.06 -7.93 -3.84
N ALA A 289 4.40 -8.29 -4.94
CA ALA A 289 4.94 -9.21 -5.93
C ALA A 289 6.25 -8.68 -6.56
N ALA A 290 6.35 -7.36 -6.75
CA ALA A 290 7.55 -6.69 -7.24
C ALA A 290 8.63 -6.42 -6.15
N GLY A 291 8.39 -6.78 -4.88
CA GLY A 291 9.32 -6.51 -3.78
C GLY A 291 9.40 -5.04 -3.32
N LEU A 292 8.40 -4.23 -3.68
CA LEU A 292 8.34 -2.79 -3.44
C LEU A 292 7.44 -2.40 -2.24
N ALA A 293 6.55 -3.29 -1.80
CA ALA A 293 5.70 -3.05 -0.63
C ALA A 293 6.47 -3.31 0.68
N ARG A 294 6.19 -2.51 1.70
CA ARG A 294 6.77 -2.64 3.05
C ARG A 294 5.66 -2.95 4.07
N PRO A 295 5.92 -3.84 5.03
CA PRO A 295 4.98 -4.12 6.11
C PRO A 295 5.09 -3.06 7.22
N LEU A 296 3.98 -2.80 7.90
CA LEU A 296 3.91 -2.06 9.15
C LEU A 296 3.30 -2.98 10.22
N PRO A 297 4.07 -3.43 11.24
CA PRO A 297 5.52 -3.21 11.44
C PRO A 297 6.42 -4.04 10.49
N ASP A 298 7.71 -3.69 10.46
CA ASP A 298 8.77 -4.48 9.83
C ASP A 298 9.84 -4.81 10.89
N PRO A 299 10.02 -6.09 11.29
CA PRO A 299 9.26 -7.26 10.85
C PRO A 299 7.79 -7.25 11.35
N PRO A 300 6.86 -7.96 10.68
CA PRO A 300 5.50 -8.17 11.17
C PRO A 300 5.46 -8.75 12.59
N GLU A 301 4.48 -8.33 13.38
CA GLU A 301 4.26 -8.91 14.72
C GLU A 301 3.57 -10.27 14.59
N VAL A 302 3.77 -11.16 15.56
CA VAL A 302 3.19 -12.52 15.54
C VAL A 302 2.62 -12.81 16.93
N PHE A 303 1.37 -13.29 16.97
CA PHE A 303 0.65 -13.65 18.20
C PHE A 303 0.59 -15.17 18.37
N SER A 304 -0.23 -15.66 19.30
CA SER A 304 -0.36 -17.10 19.59
C SER A 304 -0.85 -17.94 18.40
N ASP A 305 -1.47 -17.32 17.39
CA ASP A 305 -1.90 -18.02 16.17
C ASP A 305 -0.80 -18.28 15.15
N GLY A 306 0.39 -17.69 15.34
CA GLY A 306 1.51 -17.82 14.40
C GLY A 306 1.29 -17.12 13.06
N ILE A 307 0.25 -16.29 12.92
CA ILE A 307 -0.05 -15.56 11.70
C ILE A 307 0.65 -14.19 11.77
N PRO A 308 1.51 -13.83 10.79
CA PRO A 308 2.11 -12.51 10.74
C PRO A 308 1.07 -11.40 10.59
N ALA A 309 1.06 -10.46 11.53
CA ALA A 309 0.23 -9.27 11.53
C ALA A 309 1.03 -8.06 11.03
N ALA A 310 0.63 -7.52 9.89
CA ALA A 310 1.14 -6.27 9.36
C ALA A 310 0.20 -5.68 8.30
N ILE A 311 0.12 -4.36 8.23
CA ILE A 311 -0.52 -3.64 7.13
C ILE A 311 0.55 -3.32 6.08
N TRP A 312 0.33 -3.72 4.83
CA TRP A 312 1.27 -3.51 3.73
C TRP A 312 0.97 -2.20 2.96
N ALA A 313 2.03 -1.51 2.51
CA ALA A 313 1.98 -0.30 1.69
C ALA A 313 3.15 -0.17 0.69
#